data_AF-A0A645GQ77-F1
#
_entry.id   AF-A0A645GQ77-F1
#
_cell.length_a   1.000
_cell.length_b   1.000
_cell.length_c   1.000
_cell.angle_alpha   90.00
_cell.angle_beta   90.00
_cell.angle_gamma   90.00
#
_symmetry.space_group_name_H-M   'P 1'
#
loop_
_entity.id
_entity.type
_entity.pdbx_description
1 polymer ?
#
loop_
_entity_poly.entity_id
_entity_poly.type
_entity_poly.pdbx_seq_one_letter_code
_entity_poly.pdbx_strand_id
1 'polypeptide(L)'
;MLPLLEDTTKFSTYIPFPTVAADNPKYNPKGYWRGPIWLDQTYFAIRGLRNYGYSKKADEYTLQVFDRLQGLKDDAPIHENYDTHSGERLKAPHFSWSAAHLLMLYDDYGKVFNE
;
A
#
# COMPACT_ATOMS: atom_id res chain seq x y z
N MET A 1 11.02 -3.14 13.96
CA MET A 1 10.29 -2.57 12.80
C MET A 1 9.07 -3.41 12.44
N LEU A 2 9.21 -4.73 12.25
CA LEU A 2 8.09 -5.60 11.88
C LEU A 2 6.85 -5.49 12.80
N PRO A 3 6.96 -5.50 14.16
CA PRO A 3 5.78 -5.34 15.02
C PRO A 3 5.03 -4.03 14.80
N LEU A 4 5.72 -2.97 14.39
CA LEU A 4 5.12 -1.67 14.11
C LEU A 4 4.37 -1.67 12.76
N LEU A 5 4.95 -2.32 11.74
CA LEU A 5 4.30 -2.48 10.44
C LEU A 5 3.04 -3.34 10.54
N GLU A 6 3.08 -4.40 11.36
CA GLU A 6 1.98 -5.35 11.56
C GLU A 6 0.86 -4.83 12.48
N ASP A 7 1.09 -3.72 13.19
CA ASP A 7 0.07 -3.11 14.04
C ASP A 7 -1.05 -2.49 13.21
N THR A 8 -2.24 -3.10 13.29
CA THR A 8 -3.44 -2.69 12.57
C THR A 8 -3.98 -1.32 12.98
N THR A 9 -3.59 -0.81 14.16
CA THR A 9 -3.94 0.54 14.61
C THR A 9 -2.99 1.61 14.05
N LYS A 10 -1.89 1.19 13.42
CA LYS A 10 -0.83 2.08 12.93
C LYS A 10 -0.64 1.93 11.43
N PHE A 11 -0.02 0.85 10.98
CA PHE A 11 0.45 0.71 9.60
C PHE A 11 -0.20 -0.45 8.84
N SER A 12 -0.71 -1.49 9.52
CA SER A 12 -1.49 -2.57 8.88
C SER A 12 -2.97 -2.25 8.79
N THR A 13 -3.27 -1.08 8.25
CA THR A 13 -4.64 -0.60 8.02
C THR A 13 -5.32 -1.36 6.86
N TYR A 14 -6.56 -0.97 6.51
CA TYR A 14 -7.33 -1.62 5.45
C TYR A 14 -6.57 -1.70 4.12
N ILE A 15 -5.97 -0.59 3.67
CA ILE A 15 -4.85 -0.63 2.72
C ILE A 15 -3.57 -0.43 3.53
N PRO A 16 -2.53 -1.26 3.36
CA PRO A 16 -1.37 -1.22 4.24
C PRO A 16 -0.43 -0.05 3.94
N PHE A 17 0.25 0.39 5.00
CA PHE A 17 1.41 1.29 5.01
C PHE A 17 1.10 2.74 4.61
N PRO A 18 0.23 3.45 5.35
CA PRO A 18 0.02 4.90 5.21
C PRO A 18 1.30 5.70 5.42
N THR A 19 1.36 6.90 4.84
CA THR A 19 2.55 7.78 4.92
C THR A 19 2.89 8.25 6.35
N VAL A 20 1.96 8.07 7.29
CA VAL A 20 2.16 8.23 8.73
C VAL A 20 1.30 7.19 9.44
N ALA A 21 1.69 6.74 10.63
CA ALA A 21 0.87 5.83 11.44
C ALA A 21 -0.56 6.38 11.59
N ALA A 22 -1.56 5.52 11.46
CA ALA A 22 -2.97 5.89 11.53
C ALA A 22 -3.39 6.46 12.90
N ASP A 23 -2.67 6.10 13.96
CA ASP A 23 -2.86 6.66 15.32
C ASP A 23 -2.06 7.95 15.59
N ASN A 24 -1.35 8.48 14.59
CA ASN A 24 -0.57 9.70 14.78
C ASN A 24 -1.52 10.88 15.07
N PRO A 25 -1.25 11.74 16.08
CA PRO A 25 -2.10 12.90 16.38
C PRO A 25 -2.25 13.91 15.23
N LYS A 26 -1.36 13.85 14.24
CA LYS A 26 -1.38 14.70 13.03
C LYS A 26 -1.87 13.94 11.79
N TYR A 27 -2.45 12.75 11.96
CA TYR A 27 -3.10 12.01 10.87
C TYR A 27 -4.21 12.87 10.24
N ASN A 28 -4.25 12.89 8.92
CA ASN A 28 -5.20 13.63 8.11
C ASN A 28 -5.59 12.77 6.90
N PRO A 29 -6.76 12.12 6.91
CA PRO A 29 -7.17 11.19 5.85
C PRO A 29 -7.36 11.86 4.50
N LYS A 30 -7.63 13.18 4.47
CA LYS A 30 -7.79 13.97 3.23
C LYS A 30 -6.55 14.79 2.86
N GLY A 31 -5.46 14.59 3.62
CA GLY A 31 -4.17 15.25 3.42
C GLY A 31 -3.43 14.78 2.17
N TYR A 32 -2.12 15.00 2.13
CA TYR A 32 -1.23 14.48 1.07
C TYR A 32 -0.29 13.43 1.65
N TRP A 33 0.54 13.84 2.62
CA TRP A 33 1.62 13.02 3.20
C TRP A 33 1.44 12.71 4.70
N ARG A 34 0.23 12.87 5.23
CA ARG A 34 -0.06 12.59 6.66
C ARG A 34 -1.22 11.62 6.83
N GLY A 35 -1.27 10.57 6.03
CA GLY A 35 -2.32 9.57 6.18
C GLY A 35 -2.55 8.74 4.92
N PRO A 36 -2.86 9.38 3.77
CA PRO A 36 -3.17 8.65 2.55
C PRO A 36 -2.11 7.63 2.14
N ILE A 37 -2.57 6.63 1.42
CA ILE A 37 -1.74 5.58 0.83
C ILE A 37 -1.11 6.10 -0.44
N TRP A 38 0.22 6.06 -0.48
CA TRP A 38 0.99 6.22 -1.71
C TRP A 38 1.55 4.85 -2.08
N LEU A 39 1.21 4.37 -3.27
CA LEU A 39 1.49 2.98 -3.65
C LEU A 39 2.99 2.67 -3.73
N ASP A 40 3.81 3.69 -3.88
CA ASP A 40 5.25 3.59 -3.74
C ASP A 40 5.75 3.29 -2.34
N GLN A 41 5.26 4.00 -1.31
CA GLN A 41 5.59 3.73 0.08
C GLN A 41 5.10 2.34 0.48
N THR A 42 3.88 1.99 0.04
CA THR A 42 3.33 0.65 0.24
C THR A 42 4.21 -0.41 -0.42
N TYR A 43 4.62 -0.22 -1.68
CA TYR A 43 5.54 -1.12 -2.35
C TYR A 43 6.89 -1.22 -1.66
N PHE A 44 7.50 -0.11 -1.21
CA PHE A 44 8.80 -0.17 -0.52
C PHE A 44 8.73 -1.00 0.76
N ALA A 45 7.65 -0.87 1.53
CA ALA A 45 7.44 -1.70 2.72
C ALA A 45 7.24 -3.18 2.36
N ILE A 46 6.41 -3.49 1.35
CA ILE A 46 6.18 -4.86 0.86
C ILE A 46 7.47 -5.49 0.31
N ARG A 47 8.21 -4.75 -0.53
CA ARG A 47 9.50 -5.19 -1.08
C ARG A 47 10.53 -5.39 0.03
N GLY A 48 10.54 -4.50 1.03
CA GLY A 48 11.32 -4.67 2.24
C GLY A 48 11.01 -5.99 2.93
N LEU A 49 9.74 -6.28 3.24
CA LEU A 49 9.32 -7.55 3.82
C LEU A 49 9.84 -8.75 3.00
N ARG A 50 9.69 -8.70 1.68
CA ARG A 50 10.18 -9.78 0.80
C ARG A 50 11.71 -9.94 0.86
N ASN A 51 12.46 -8.85 0.78
CA ASN A 51 13.93 -8.87 0.83
C ASN A 51 14.49 -9.44 2.14
N TYR A 52 13.74 -9.33 3.24
CA TYR A 52 14.14 -9.86 4.56
C TYR A 52 13.54 -11.24 4.87
N GLY A 53 13.05 -11.97 3.86
CA GLY A 53 12.56 -13.35 4.01
C GLY A 53 11.10 -13.49 4.42
N TYR A 54 10.35 -12.39 4.50
CA TYR A 54 8.91 -12.41 4.84
C TYR A 54 8.03 -12.50 3.58
N SER A 55 8.38 -13.33 2.60
CA SER A 55 7.71 -13.40 1.29
C SER A 55 6.21 -13.67 1.39
N LYS A 56 5.79 -14.61 2.24
CA LYS A 56 4.36 -14.90 2.47
C LYS A 56 3.60 -13.67 2.97
N LYS A 57 4.20 -12.91 3.88
CA LYS A 57 3.62 -11.69 4.43
C LYS A 57 3.54 -10.58 3.37
N ALA A 58 4.59 -10.46 2.55
CA ALA A 58 4.60 -9.54 1.41
C ALA A 58 3.48 -9.86 0.41
N ASP A 59 3.24 -11.15 0.12
CA ASP A 59 2.13 -11.60 -0.72
C ASP A 59 0.77 -11.30 -0.09
N GLU A 60 0.61 -11.54 1.22
CA GLU A 60 -0.61 -11.18 1.96
C GLU A 60 -0.94 -9.69 1.85
N TYR A 61 0.03 -8.79 2.02
CA TYR A 61 -0.20 -7.35 1.85
C TYR A 61 -0.40 -6.93 0.39
N THR A 62 0.27 -7.59 -0.55
CA THR A 62 0.08 -7.34 -1.98
C THR A 62 -1.36 -7.62 -2.39
N LEU A 63 -1.92 -8.77 -1.97
CA LEU A 63 -3.32 -9.10 -2.21
C LEU A 63 -4.26 -8.04 -1.64
N GLN A 64 -3.98 -7.53 -0.44
CA GLN A 64 -4.80 -6.47 0.15
C GLN A 64 -4.84 -5.22 -0.73
N VAL A 65 -3.72 -4.80 -1.33
CA VAL A 65 -3.71 -3.67 -2.27
C VAL A 65 -4.62 -3.97 -3.47
N PHE A 66 -4.46 -5.13 -4.12
CA PHE A 66 -5.23 -5.48 -5.32
C PHE A 66 -6.73 -5.69 -5.04
N ASP A 67 -7.07 -6.20 -3.86
CA ASP A 67 -8.45 -6.51 -3.51
C ASP A 67 -9.24 -5.31 -2.99
N ARG A 68 -8.56 -4.32 -2.42
CA ARG A 68 -9.20 -3.29 -1.59
C ARG A 68 -9.10 -1.88 -2.15
N LEU A 69 -8.22 -1.60 -3.12
CA LEU A 69 -8.27 -0.33 -3.84
C LEU A 69 -9.56 -0.24 -4.65
N GLN A 70 -10.33 0.82 -4.42
CA GLN A 70 -11.66 0.95 -4.98
C GLN A 70 -11.63 1.04 -6.52
N GLY A 71 -12.26 0.06 -7.17
CA GLY A 71 -12.42 0.00 -8.64
C GLY A 71 -11.19 -0.48 -9.40
N LEU A 72 -10.10 -0.86 -8.73
CA LEU A 72 -8.85 -1.28 -9.40
C LEU A 72 -9.05 -2.48 -10.33
N LYS A 73 -9.93 -3.42 -9.96
CA LYS A 73 -10.24 -4.62 -10.74
C LYS A 73 -11.26 -4.38 -11.87
N ASP A 74 -11.78 -3.16 -11.96
CA ASP A 74 -12.77 -2.73 -12.95
C ASP A 74 -12.12 -1.75 -13.94
N ASP A 75 -12.84 -0.72 -14.38
CA ASP A 75 -12.40 0.30 -15.35
C ASP A 75 -11.98 1.63 -14.70
N ALA A 76 -11.83 1.67 -13.37
CA ALA A 76 -11.45 2.88 -12.67
C ALA A 76 -10.02 3.33 -13.04
N PRO A 77 -9.78 4.65 -13.18
CA PRO A 77 -8.43 5.15 -13.33
C PRO A 77 -7.60 4.92 -12.06
N ILE A 78 -6.29 4.81 -12.22
CA ILE A 78 -5.33 4.74 -11.11
C ILE A 78 -5.03 6.16 -10.62
N HIS A 79 -5.19 6.40 -9.32
CA HIS A 79 -4.95 7.71 -8.69
C HIS A 79 -3.58 7.82 -8.00
N GLU A 80 -3.15 9.04 -7.69
CA GLU A 80 -1.94 9.33 -6.90
C GLU A 80 -1.94 8.64 -5.54
N ASN A 81 -3.03 8.77 -4.79
CA ASN A 81 -3.16 8.22 -3.45
C ASN A 81 -4.60 7.86 -3.10
N TYR A 82 -4.74 7.10 -2.02
CA TYR A 82 -5.98 6.47 -1.62
C TYR A 82 -6.22 6.62 -0.12
N ASP A 83 -7.48 6.61 0.30
CA ASP A 83 -7.83 6.56 1.71
C ASP A 83 -7.39 5.24 2.34
N THR A 84 -6.76 5.35 3.51
CA THR A 84 -6.17 4.25 4.27
C THR A 84 -7.18 3.20 4.74
N HIS A 85 -8.43 3.61 4.99
CA HIS A 85 -9.46 2.81 5.65
C HIS A 85 -10.56 2.32 4.70
N SER A 86 -10.72 2.97 3.53
CA SER A 86 -11.75 2.60 2.54
C SER A 86 -11.19 2.21 1.18
N GLY A 87 -9.94 2.57 0.86
CA GLY A 87 -9.40 2.43 -0.49
C GLY A 87 -9.98 3.43 -1.49
N GLU A 88 -10.72 4.45 -1.02
CA GLU A 88 -11.26 5.53 -1.84
C GLU A 88 -10.14 6.27 -2.57
N ARG A 89 -10.36 6.55 -3.85
CA ARG A 89 -9.44 7.32 -4.71
C ARG A 89 -9.47 8.80 -4.31
N LEU A 90 -8.30 9.44 -4.15
CA LEU A 90 -8.23 10.82 -3.67
C LEU A 90 -7.77 11.83 -4.74
N LYS A 91 -6.46 11.94 -5.02
CA LYS A 91 -5.90 13.01 -5.87
C LYS A 91 -5.93 12.66 -7.36
N ALA A 92 -4.98 13.09 -8.19
CA ALA A 92 -5.13 13.03 -9.64
C ALA A 92 -5.31 11.60 -10.19
N PRO A 93 -6.22 11.38 -11.16
CA PRO A 93 -6.34 10.11 -11.90
C PRO A 93 -5.23 9.97 -12.96
N HIS A 94 -5.10 8.76 -13.52
CA HIS A 94 -4.10 8.40 -14.53
C HIS A 94 -2.64 8.65 -14.10
N PHE A 95 -2.34 8.37 -12.83
CA PHE A 95 -1.04 8.71 -12.24
C PHE A 95 0.03 7.62 -12.47
N SER A 96 1.11 8.00 -13.14
CA SER A 96 2.14 7.05 -13.61
C SER A 96 2.90 6.34 -12.50
N TRP A 97 3.20 7.00 -11.37
CA TRP A 97 3.99 6.38 -10.30
C TRP A 97 3.22 5.23 -9.65
N SER A 98 1.94 5.46 -9.36
CA SER A 98 1.00 4.46 -8.86
C SER A 98 0.87 3.29 -9.83
N ALA A 99 0.72 3.56 -11.14
CA ALA A 99 0.66 2.51 -12.16
C ALA A 99 1.95 1.68 -12.20
N ALA A 100 3.11 2.31 -12.14
CA ALA A 100 4.40 1.61 -12.10
C ALA A 100 4.53 0.71 -10.86
N HIS A 101 4.11 1.17 -9.67
CA HIS A 101 4.26 0.38 -8.44
C HIS A 101 3.23 -0.73 -8.32
N LEU A 102 2.04 -0.57 -8.91
CA LEU A 102 1.09 -1.67 -9.11
C LEU A 102 1.68 -2.75 -10.03
N LEU A 103 2.31 -2.35 -11.14
CA LEU A 103 2.98 -3.31 -12.04
C LEU A 103 4.11 -4.06 -11.33
N MET A 104 4.91 -3.36 -10.51
CA MET A 104 6.00 -3.97 -9.74
C MET A 104 5.47 -4.90 -8.63
N LEU A 105 4.39 -4.54 -7.93
CA LEU A 105 3.70 -5.42 -6.98
C LEU A 105 3.18 -6.69 -7.66
N TYR A 106 2.56 -6.54 -8.84
CA TYR A 106 2.08 -7.67 -9.63
C TYR A 106 3.23 -8.59 -10.05
N ASP A 107 4.32 -8.02 -10.57
CA ASP A 107 5.49 -8.78 -11.00
C ASP A 107 6.16 -9.51 -9.82
N ASP A 108 6.24 -8.89 -8.65
CA ASP A 108 6.87 -9.48 -7.47
C ASP A 108 6.02 -10.57 -6.79
N TYR A 109 4.72 -10.61 -7.05
CA TYR A 109 3.79 -11.50 -6.36
C TYR A 109 4.18 -12.99 -6.51
N GLY A 110 4.25 -13.71 -5.39
CA GLY A 110 4.64 -15.12 -5.35
C GLY A 110 6.13 -15.41 -5.57
N LYS A 111 6.96 -14.39 -5.87
CA LYS A 111 8.41 -14.60 -6.05
C LYS A 111 9.11 -14.77 -4.71
N VAL A 112 9.92 -15.82 -4.59
CA VAL A 112 10.88 -15.95 -3.48
C VAL A 112 12.21 -15.46 -4.00
N PHE A 113 12.73 -14.39 -3.39
CA PHE A 113 14.08 -13.92 -3.65
C PHE A 113 14.96 -14.43 -2.51
N ASN A 114 16.07 -15.07 -2.87
CA ASN A 114 17.03 -15.79 -2.02
C ASN A 114 16.73 -17.30 -1.86
N GLU A 115 17.35 -18.10 -2.74
CA GLU A 115 17.99 -19.37 -2.36
C GLU A 115 19.46 -19.11 -2.05
#